data_AF-A0A0Q9PRF2-F1
#
_entry.id   AF-A0A0Q9PRF2-F1
#
_cell.length_a   1.000
_cell.length_b   1.000
_cell.length_c   1.000
_cell.angle_alpha   90.00
_cell.angle_beta   90.00
_cell.angle_gamma   90.00
#
_symmetry.space_group_name_H-M   'P 1'
#
loop_
_entity.id
_entity.type
_entity.pdbx_description
1 polymer ?
#
loop_
_entity_poly.entity_id
_entity_poly.type
_entity_poly.pdbx_seq_one_letter_code
_entity_poly.pdbx_strand_id
1 'polypeptide(L)'
;MTKSGEENYPKPIGGWLLIYVLTLLVSAALYGMGTINVFGQFMSEFKEWNSMLIIINIGTIVKLFTSALIFYLLITKANVTPKIIIGYELFCILIRLISLSDVIFRYHVMPNSYYVSMFFGLVSVVWILYFLKSKRIKETFVN
;
A
#
# COMPACT_ATOMS: atom_id res chain seq x y z
N MET A 1 2.06 -44.96 -17.06
CA MET A 1 1.78 -44.22 -15.81
C MET A 1 1.45 -42.78 -16.17
N THR A 2 0.19 -42.52 -16.42
CA THR A 2 -0.37 -41.17 -16.57
C THR A 2 -0.30 -40.50 -15.20
N LYS A 3 0.57 -39.49 -15.04
CA LYS A 3 0.54 -38.65 -13.84
C LYS A 3 -0.81 -37.94 -13.81
N SER A 4 -1.55 -38.25 -12.76
CA SER A 4 -2.83 -37.69 -12.37
C SER A 4 -2.87 -36.18 -12.56
N GLY A 5 -3.98 -35.68 -13.11
CA GLY A 5 -4.23 -34.26 -13.26
C GLY A 5 -3.98 -33.52 -11.96
N GLU A 6 -2.99 -32.63 -11.97
CA GLU A 6 -2.89 -31.59 -10.96
C GLU A 6 -4.15 -30.75 -11.10
N GLU A 7 -5.08 -30.91 -10.16
CA GLU A 7 -6.21 -30.02 -10.03
C GLU A 7 -5.67 -28.61 -9.83
N ASN A 8 -5.76 -27.77 -10.87
CA ASN A 8 -5.37 -26.36 -10.89
C ASN A 8 -6.32 -25.50 -10.04
N TYR A 9 -6.64 -25.94 -8.82
CA TYR A 9 -7.35 -25.11 -7.87
C TYR A 9 -6.41 -24.04 -7.33
N PRO A 10 -6.76 -22.75 -7.46
CA PRO A 10 -5.89 -21.68 -6.97
C PRO A 10 -5.68 -21.85 -5.47
N LYS A 11 -4.41 -21.95 -5.05
CA LYS A 11 -4.04 -22.25 -3.67
C LYS A 11 -4.68 -21.24 -2.69
N PRO A 12 -5.01 -21.66 -1.46
CA PRO A 12 -5.58 -20.75 -0.47
C PRO A 12 -4.58 -19.67 -0.05
N ILE A 13 -5.10 -18.50 0.32
CA ILE A 13 -4.31 -17.41 0.89
C ILE A 13 -3.72 -17.88 2.22
N GLY A 14 -2.39 -17.82 2.37
CA GLY A 14 -1.74 -18.22 3.61
C GLY A 14 -0.26 -17.86 3.68
N GLY A 15 0.38 -18.19 4.81
CA GLY A 15 1.78 -17.85 5.08
C GLY A 15 2.06 -16.36 4.94
N TRP A 16 3.13 -15.99 4.23
CA TRP A 16 3.54 -14.59 4.00
C TRP A 16 2.45 -13.72 3.37
N LEU A 17 1.54 -14.30 2.58
CA LEU A 17 0.43 -13.54 2.00
C LEU A 17 -0.59 -13.09 3.07
N LEU A 18 -0.76 -13.86 4.14
CA LEU A 18 -1.63 -13.47 5.27
C LEU A 18 -1.02 -12.29 6.04
N ILE A 19 0.30 -12.29 6.21
CA ILE A 19 1.03 -11.16 6.81
C ILE A 19 0.84 -9.89 5.96
N TYR A 20 0.87 -10.02 4.63
CA TYR A 20 0.56 -8.88 3.74
C TYR A 20 -0.86 -8.37 3.94
N VAL A 21 -1.86 -9.26 3.99
CA VAL A 21 -3.28 -8.90 4.22
C VAL A 21 -3.43 -8.12 5.54
N LEU A 22 -2.79 -8.56 6.62
CA LEU A 22 -2.80 -7.85 7.91
C LEU A 22 -2.11 -6.48 7.79
N THR A 23 -0.98 -6.41 7.10
CA THR A 23 -0.25 -5.16 6.87
C THR A 23 -1.10 -4.16 6.09
N LEU A 24 -1.80 -4.64 5.06
CA LEU A 24 -2.73 -3.85 4.27
C LEU A 24 -3.91 -3.35 5.11
N LEU A 25 -4.40 -4.16 6.06
CA LEU A 25 -5.55 -3.81 6.92
C LEU A 25 -5.18 -2.69 7.89
N VAL A 26 -4.03 -2.84 8.55
CA VAL A 26 -3.47 -1.79 9.40
C VAL A 26 -3.22 -0.52 8.59
N SER A 27 -2.64 -0.64 7.40
CA SER A 27 -2.39 0.52 6.52
C SER A 27 -3.68 1.22 6.10
N ALA A 28 -4.72 0.47 5.71
CA ALA A 28 -6.02 1.02 5.33
C ALA A 28 -6.68 1.76 6.52
N ALA A 29 -6.61 1.22 7.73
CA ALA A 29 -7.11 1.90 8.93
C ALA A 29 -6.36 3.22 9.19
N LEU A 30 -5.02 3.22 9.05
CA LEU A 30 -4.21 4.43 9.20
C LEU A 30 -4.54 5.48 8.12
N TYR A 31 -4.73 5.07 6.87
CA TYR A 31 -5.15 5.99 5.81
C TYR A 31 -6.56 6.51 6.03
N GLY A 32 -7.49 5.68 6.52
CA GLY A 32 -8.83 6.11 6.89
C GLY A 32 -8.82 7.18 7.97
N MET A 33 -8.05 6.98 9.05
CA MET A 33 -7.85 7.99 10.08
C MET A 33 -7.21 9.27 9.52
N GLY A 34 -6.20 9.14 8.66
CA GLY A 34 -5.58 10.26 7.97
C GLY A 34 -6.58 11.05 7.12
N THR A 35 -7.41 10.37 6.34
CA THR A 35 -8.46 11.00 5.53
C THR A 35 -9.49 11.74 6.38
N ILE A 36 -9.96 11.16 7.49
CA ILE A 36 -10.90 11.83 8.40
C ILE A 36 -10.29 13.12 8.97
N ASN A 37 -9.04 13.06 9.42
CA ASN A 37 -8.34 14.23 9.96
C ASN A 37 -8.16 15.33 8.90
N VAL A 38 -7.83 14.94 7.67
CA VAL A 38 -7.71 15.85 6.52
C VAL A 38 -9.03 16.55 6.23
N PHE A 39 -10.16 15.82 6.22
CA PHE A 39 -11.48 16.42 6.02
C PHE A 39 -11.85 17.42 7.13
N GLY A 40 -11.50 17.10 8.39
CA GLY A 40 -11.67 18.02 9.52
C GLY A 40 -10.87 19.31 9.36
N GLN A 41 -9.60 19.21 8.95
CA GLN A 41 -8.71 20.37 8.74
C GLN A 41 -9.04 21.19 7.49
N PHE A 42 -9.50 20.54 6.41
CA PHE A 42 -9.87 21.23 5.18
C PHE A 42 -11.04 22.21 5.40
N MET A 43 -11.95 21.87 6.33
CA MET A 43 -13.05 22.74 6.73
C MET A 43 -12.61 23.91 7.63
N SER A 44 -11.51 23.77 8.38
CA SER A 44 -11.04 24.79 9.32
C SER A 44 -9.96 25.72 8.78
N GLU A 45 -9.15 25.29 7.80
CA GLU A 45 -7.90 25.98 7.41
C GLU A 45 -7.79 26.27 5.90
N PHE A 46 -8.90 26.61 5.24
CA PHE A 46 -8.95 26.95 3.79
C PHE A 46 -8.01 28.08 3.33
N LYS A 47 -7.28 28.74 4.25
CA LYS A 47 -6.47 29.93 4.01
C LYS A 47 -5.01 29.67 3.61
N GLU A 48 -4.43 28.50 3.87
CA GLU A 48 -3.02 28.22 3.50
C GLU A 48 -2.94 27.13 2.42
N TRP A 49 -2.96 27.58 1.16
CA TRP A 49 -2.84 26.72 -0.01
C TRP A 49 -1.40 26.18 -0.14
N ASN A 50 -1.13 25.06 0.52
CA ASN A 50 0.09 24.29 0.30
C ASN A 50 -0.15 23.16 -0.71
N SER A 51 0.30 23.36 -1.96
CA SER A 51 0.16 22.37 -3.04
C SER A 51 0.74 21.00 -2.71
N MET A 52 1.86 20.94 -1.96
CA MET A 52 2.45 19.65 -1.54
C MET A 52 1.55 18.91 -0.56
N LEU A 53 0.98 19.64 0.42
CA LEU A 53 0.05 19.06 1.38
C LEU A 53 -1.20 18.50 0.68
N ILE A 54 -1.74 19.22 -0.31
CA ILE A 54 -2.87 18.76 -1.12
C ILE A 54 -2.53 17.45 -1.85
N ILE A 55 -1.35 17.37 -2.48
CA ILE A 55 -0.89 16.15 -3.17
C ILE A 55 -0.78 14.97 -2.20
N ILE A 56 -0.22 15.19 -1.00
CA ILE A 56 -0.09 14.16 0.04
C ILE A 56 -1.48 13.69 0.52
N ASN A 57 -2.41 14.62 0.70
CA ASN A 57 -3.77 14.35 1.14
C ASN A 57 -4.56 13.55 0.09
N ILE A 58 -4.56 14.00 -1.17
CA ILE A 58 -5.15 13.27 -2.29
C ILE A 58 -4.49 11.88 -2.41
N GLY A 59 -3.16 11.81 -2.29
CA GLY A 59 -2.43 10.55 -2.29
C GLY A 59 -2.90 9.59 -1.20
N THR A 60 -3.16 10.10 0.01
CA THR A 60 -3.70 9.29 1.13
C THR A 60 -5.09 8.74 0.82
N ILE A 61 -5.97 9.55 0.23
CA ILE A 61 -7.30 9.13 -0.21
C ILE A 61 -7.20 8.05 -1.30
N VAL A 62 -6.34 8.25 -2.30
CA VAL A 62 -6.09 7.27 -3.37
C VAL A 62 -5.55 5.95 -2.78
N LYS A 63 -4.64 6.01 -1.81
CA LYS A 63 -4.14 4.80 -1.11
C LYS A 63 -5.26 4.05 -0.41
N LEU A 64 -6.16 4.75 0.26
CA LEU A 64 -7.31 4.13 0.94
C LEU A 64 -8.19 3.37 -0.05
N PHE A 65 -8.64 4.01 -1.13
CA PHE A 65 -9.45 3.35 -2.15
C PHE A 65 -8.72 2.19 -2.84
N THR A 66 -7.44 2.37 -3.14
CA THR A 66 -6.63 1.31 -3.75
C THR A 66 -6.45 0.14 -2.79
N SER A 67 -6.32 0.38 -1.49
CA SER A 67 -6.22 -0.70 -0.49
C SER A 67 -7.51 -1.53 -0.43
N ALA A 68 -8.68 -0.90 -0.48
CA ALA A 68 -9.97 -1.57 -0.57
C ALA A 68 -10.11 -2.39 -1.87
N LEU A 69 -9.66 -1.83 -3.00
CA LEU A 69 -9.61 -2.56 -4.27
C LEU A 69 -8.69 -3.79 -4.17
N ILE A 70 -7.51 -3.66 -3.56
CA ILE A 70 -6.59 -4.78 -3.37
C ILE A 70 -7.23 -5.88 -2.49
N PHE A 71 -7.97 -5.53 -1.44
CA PHE A 71 -8.70 -6.52 -0.65
C PHE A 71 -9.69 -7.31 -1.52
N TYR A 72 -10.48 -6.62 -2.34
CA TYR A 72 -11.41 -7.26 -3.26
C TYR A 72 -10.69 -8.17 -4.27
N LEU A 73 -9.56 -7.72 -4.81
CA LEU A 73 -8.75 -8.49 -5.76
C LEU A 73 -8.10 -9.72 -5.12
N LEU A 74 -7.68 -9.63 -3.86
CA LEU A 74 -7.17 -10.75 -3.09
C LEU A 74 -8.25 -11.82 -2.89
N ILE A 75 -9.48 -11.42 -2.55
CA ILE A 75 -10.62 -12.35 -2.39
C ILE A 75 -10.97 -13.04 -3.71
N THR A 76 -11.02 -12.29 -4.80
CA THR A 76 -11.35 -12.82 -6.14
C THR A 76 -10.17 -13.54 -6.81
N LYS A 77 -8.98 -13.51 -6.21
CA LYS A 77 -7.73 -14.08 -6.72
C LYS A 77 -7.44 -13.71 -8.18
N ALA A 78 -7.77 -12.48 -8.58
CA ALA A 78 -7.61 -12.06 -9.95
C ALA A 78 -6.14 -12.06 -10.39
N ASN A 79 -5.85 -12.42 -11.64
CA ASN A 79 -4.47 -12.52 -12.14
C ASN A 79 -3.72 -11.18 -12.18
N VAL A 80 -4.46 -10.07 -12.18
CA VAL A 80 -3.90 -8.71 -12.13
C VAL A 80 -3.46 -8.29 -10.72
N THR A 81 -3.87 -9.02 -9.68
CA THR A 81 -3.64 -8.67 -8.26
C THR A 81 -2.17 -8.39 -7.94
N PRO A 82 -1.19 -9.23 -8.34
CA PRO A 82 0.21 -8.97 -8.02
C PRO A 82 0.73 -7.67 -8.63
N LYS A 83 0.32 -7.35 -9.87
CA LYS A 83 0.73 -6.12 -10.57
C LYS A 83 0.17 -4.88 -9.88
N ILE A 84 -1.10 -4.94 -9.46
CA ILE A 84 -1.77 -3.83 -8.76
C ILE A 84 -1.13 -3.60 -7.39
N ILE A 85 -0.80 -4.66 -6.65
CA ILE A 85 -0.09 -4.57 -5.37
C ILE A 85 1.28 -3.91 -5.54
N ILE A 86 2.06 -4.34 -6.54
CA ILE A 86 3.39 -3.74 -6.80
C ILE A 86 3.24 -2.25 -7.13
N GLY A 87 2.29 -1.88 -8.00
CA GLY A 87 2.03 -0.48 -8.34
C GLY A 87 1.60 0.35 -7.12
N TYR A 88 0.77 -0.23 -6.26
CA TYR A 88 0.33 0.40 -5.01
C TYR A 88 1.47 0.60 -4.02
N GLU A 89 2.36 -0.38 -3.82
CA GLU A 89 3.52 -0.23 -2.93
C GLU A 89 4.50 0.82 -3.46
N LEU A 90 4.74 0.85 -4.77
CA LEU A 90 5.53 1.90 -5.42
C LEU A 90 4.90 3.29 -5.21
N PHE A 91 3.59 3.40 -5.39
CA PHE A 91 2.85 4.63 -5.10
C PHE A 91 2.96 5.04 -3.63
N CYS A 92 2.91 4.07 -2.71
CA CYS A 92 3.11 4.34 -1.29
C CYS A 92 4.49 4.90 -0.98
N ILE A 93 5.54 4.33 -1.57
CA ILE A 93 6.91 4.85 -1.47
C ILE A 93 7.00 6.27 -2.04
N LEU A 94 6.45 6.51 -3.23
CA LEU A 94 6.47 7.83 -3.87
C LEU A 94 5.85 8.92 -3.00
N ILE A 95 4.64 8.70 -2.48
CA ILE A 95 3.98 9.67 -1.61
C ILE A 95 4.79 9.90 -0.33
N ARG A 96 5.43 8.87 0.24
CA ARG A 96 6.31 9.04 1.42
C ARG A 96 7.52 9.90 1.10
N LEU A 97 8.14 9.74 -0.06
CA LEU A 97 9.27 10.56 -0.50
C LEU A 97 8.85 12.03 -0.68
N ILE A 98 7.67 12.28 -1.23
CA ILE A 98 7.10 13.64 -1.36
C ILE A 98 6.84 14.25 0.03
N SER A 99 6.27 13.48 0.96
CA SER A 99 6.08 13.95 2.34
C SER A 99 7.40 14.28 3.03
N LEU A 100 8.41 13.43 2.85
CA LEU A 100 9.73 13.64 3.43
C LEU A 100 10.43 14.88 2.85
N SER A 101 10.34 15.09 1.54
CA SER A 101 10.96 16.26 0.90
C SER A 101 10.32 17.57 1.34
N ASP A 102 8.99 17.63 1.47
CA ASP A 102 8.29 18.81 1.97
C ASP A 102 8.74 19.18 3.40
N VAL A 103 8.90 18.17 4.27
CA VAL A 103 9.33 18.39 5.67
C VAL A 103 10.76 18.85 5.76
N ILE A 104 11.68 18.20 5.03
CA ILE A 104 13.09 18.61 5.00
C ILE A 104 13.20 20.05 4.49
N PHE A 105 12.46 20.40 3.43
CA PHE A 105 12.51 21.73 2.84
C PHE A 105 11.95 22.82 3.76
N ARG A 106 10.87 22.54 4.50
CA ARG A 106 10.23 23.54 5.39
C ARG A 106 10.94 23.67 6.73
N TYR A 107 11.24 22.54 7.37
CA TYR A 107 11.61 22.53 8.78
C TYR A 107 13.08 22.25 9.03
N HIS A 108 13.84 21.81 8.00
CA HIS A 108 15.28 21.48 8.09
C HIS A 108 15.61 20.45 9.18
N VAL A 109 14.60 19.77 9.73
CA VAL A 109 14.68 18.78 10.81
C VAL A 109 13.69 17.67 10.48
N MET A 110 14.09 16.42 10.72
CA MET A 110 13.24 15.25 10.51
C MET A 110 12.55 14.87 11.83
N PRO A 111 11.22 15.03 11.95
CA PRO A 111 10.50 14.61 13.16
C PRO A 111 10.57 13.10 13.35
N ASN A 112 10.57 12.63 14.62
CA ASN A 112 10.68 11.20 14.92
C ASN A 112 9.60 10.32 14.27
N SER A 113 8.41 10.87 14.02
CA SER A 113 7.33 10.19 13.31
C SER A 113 7.71 9.75 11.89
N TYR A 114 8.68 10.42 11.25
CA TYR A 114 9.14 10.07 9.91
C TYR A 114 10.07 8.84 9.87
N TYR A 115 10.75 8.48 10.97
CA TYR A 115 11.53 7.23 11.01
C TYR A 115 10.63 6.00 10.86
N VAL A 116 9.46 6.02 11.50
CA VAL A 116 8.44 4.97 11.35
C VAL A 116 7.96 4.92 9.90
N SER A 117 7.69 6.08 9.29
CA SER A 117 7.30 6.15 7.87
C SER A 117 8.36 5.55 6.93
N MET A 118 9.64 5.82 7.18
CA MET A 118 10.76 5.26 6.41
C MET A 118 10.87 3.74 6.58
N PHE A 119 10.69 3.23 7.79
CA PHE A 119 10.63 1.78 8.03
C PHE A 119 9.52 1.11 7.21
N PHE A 120 8.32 1.70 7.19
CA PHE A 120 7.24 1.21 6.33
C PHE A 120 7.57 1.32 4.83
N GLY A 121 8.39 2.29 4.43
CA GLY A 121 8.94 2.35 3.07
C GLY A 121 9.83 1.15 2.73
N LEU A 122 10.67 0.70 3.65
CA LEU A 122 11.48 -0.51 3.47
C LEU A 122 10.62 -1.78 3.43
N VAL A 123 9.58 -1.85 4.28
CA VAL A 123 8.60 -2.95 4.27
C VAL A 123 7.89 -3.01 2.91
N SER A 124 7.51 -1.87 2.32
CA SER A 124 6.96 -1.81 0.95
C SER A 124 7.91 -2.43 -0.08
N VAL A 125 9.22 -2.19 0.01
CA VAL A 125 10.22 -2.80 -0.89
C VAL A 125 10.26 -4.33 -0.74
N VAL A 126 10.20 -4.83 0.50
CA VAL A 126 10.15 -6.28 0.77
C VAL A 126 8.90 -6.89 0.13
N TRP A 127 7.75 -6.23 0.23
CA TRP A 127 6.53 -6.69 -0.43
C TRP A 127 6.64 -6.70 -1.94
N ILE A 128 7.18 -5.65 -2.55
CA ILE A 128 7.41 -5.61 -4.01
C ILE A 128 8.25 -6.82 -4.45
N LEU A 129 9.36 -7.09 -3.77
CA LEU A 129 10.23 -8.24 -4.08
C LEU A 129 9.49 -9.57 -3.90
N TYR A 130 8.69 -9.70 -2.84
CA TYR A 130 7.87 -10.89 -2.59
C TYR A 130 6.86 -11.13 -3.71
N PHE A 131 6.09 -10.11 -4.11
CA PHE A 131 5.09 -10.23 -5.18
C PHE A 131 5.70 -10.42 -6.57
N LEU A 132 6.94 -9.97 -6.80
CA LEU A 132 7.67 -10.22 -8.05
C LEU A 132 8.24 -11.64 -8.16
N LYS A 133 8.85 -12.15 -7.08
CA LYS A 133 9.69 -13.36 -7.16
C LYS A 133 9.04 -14.62 -6.56
N SER A 134 8.03 -14.48 -5.70
CA SER A 134 7.47 -15.62 -4.97
C SER A 134 6.74 -16.60 -5.88
N LYS A 135 7.18 -17.88 -5.86
CA LYS A 135 6.48 -18.99 -6.54
C LYS A 135 5.03 -19.12 -6.04
N ARG A 136 4.82 -18.94 -4.74
CA ARG A 136 3.49 -19.00 -4.13
C ARG A 136 2.53 -17.97 -4.70
N ILE A 137 2.99 -16.75 -4.98
CA ILE A 137 2.16 -15.73 -5.62
C ILE A 137 1.76 -16.15 -7.03
N LYS A 138 2.70 -16.71 -7.80
CA LYS A 138 2.40 -17.24 -9.14
C LYS A 138 1.35 -18.37 -9.07
N GLU A 139 1.51 -19.31 -8.14
CA GLU A 139 0.57 -20.42 -7.93
C GLU A 139 -0.80 -20.00 -7.36
N THR A 140 -0.90 -18.81 -6.77
CA THR A 140 -2.17 -18.33 -6.18
C THR A 140 -2.96 -17.46 -7.15
N PHE A 141 -2.28 -16.70 -8.02
CA PHE A 141 -2.90 -15.68 -8.86
C PHE A 141 -2.61 -15.83 -10.35
N VAL A 142 -1.59 -16.56 -10.78
CA VAL A 142 -1.12 -16.51 -12.19
C VAL A 142 -1.48 -17.76 -12.99
N ASN A 143 -2.00 -18.83 -12.35
CA ASN A 143 -2.43 -20.10 -12.94
C ASN A 143 -2.09 -20.30 -14.42
#